data_AF-A0A6N2WMG7-F1
#
_entry.id   AF-A0A6N2WMG7-F1
#
_cell.length_a   1.000
_cell.length_b   1.000
_cell.length_c   1.000
_cell.angle_alpha   90.00
_cell.angle_beta   90.00
_cell.angle_gamma   90.00
#
_symmetry.space_group_name_H-M   'P 1'
#
loop_
_entity.id
_entity.type
_entity.pdbx_description
1 polymer ?
#
loop_
_entity_poly.entity_id
_entity_poly.type
_entity_poly.pdbx_seq_one_letter_code
_entity_poly.pdbx_strand_id
1 'polypeptide(L)'
;MSLKTDYRDDIYEGSRRWRLTQNEDGTYGISDATTYTQKGDSFGQNDINATNKAVNALNHVVPVTLQASGWSTAAPYIQTVPIEGLTTEDNPILVKVIADGATPEQVKAYNKAFGMIDDGDTADGQATFKCYNKKPTIDLTVGLKGV
;
A
#
# COMPACT_ATOMS: atom_id res chain seq x y z
N MET A 1 3.66 2.48 -6.96
CA MET A 1 3.14 2.23 -8.32
C MET A 1 1.89 3.08 -8.50
N SER A 2 1.79 3.95 -9.51
CA SER A 2 0.56 4.73 -9.73
C SER A 2 -0.44 3.92 -10.56
N LEU A 3 -1.66 3.75 -10.06
CA LEU A 3 -2.76 3.13 -10.83
C LEU A 3 -3.09 3.98 -12.06
N LYS A 4 -3.45 3.33 -13.16
CA LYS A 4 -3.90 4.02 -14.38
C LYS A 4 -5.17 4.83 -14.08
N THR A 5 -5.22 6.08 -14.53
CA THR A 5 -6.35 7.00 -14.28
C THR A 5 -6.95 7.58 -15.57
N ASP A 6 -6.38 7.23 -16.71
CA ASP A 6 -6.71 7.75 -18.05
C ASP A 6 -7.28 6.62 -18.94
N TYR A 7 -8.16 5.78 -18.37
CA TYR A 7 -8.91 4.82 -19.15
C TYR A 7 -9.84 5.54 -20.13
N ARG A 8 -9.89 5.04 -21.36
CA ARG A 8 -10.72 5.56 -22.43
C ARG A 8 -11.87 4.62 -22.73
N ASP A 9 -13.02 5.19 -23.05
CA ASP A 9 -14.17 4.43 -23.53
C ASP A 9 -14.05 4.10 -25.02
N ASP A 10 -14.74 3.03 -25.42
CA ASP A 10 -15.03 2.78 -26.82
C ASP A 10 -15.97 3.87 -27.37
N ILE A 11 -15.58 4.50 -28.47
CA ILE A 11 -16.41 5.44 -29.22
C ILE A 11 -16.71 4.84 -30.59
N TYR A 12 -17.99 4.67 -30.88
CA TYR A 12 -18.51 4.16 -32.14
C TYR A 12 -19.89 4.76 -32.39
N GLU A 13 -20.30 4.81 -33.65
CA GLU A 13 -21.63 5.28 -34.04
C GLU A 13 -22.62 4.11 -34.12
N GLY A 14 -23.85 4.34 -33.68
CA GLY A 14 -24.91 3.33 -33.71
C GLY A 14 -24.69 2.22 -32.68
N SER A 15 -25.01 0.99 -33.05
CA SER A 15 -24.92 -0.18 -32.16
C SER A 15 -23.65 -0.99 -32.41
N ARG A 16 -23.14 -1.66 -31.36
CA ARG A 16 -22.09 -2.68 -31.53
C ARG A 16 -22.55 -3.76 -32.51
N ARG A 17 -21.63 -4.22 -33.35
CA ARG A 17 -21.87 -5.22 -34.39
C ARG A 17 -21.02 -6.44 -34.10
N TRP A 18 -21.60 -7.63 -34.27
CA TRP A 18 -20.94 -8.89 -34.00
C TRP A 18 -21.01 -9.80 -35.22
N ARG A 19 -19.94 -10.55 -35.48
CA ARG A 19 -19.93 -11.68 -36.41
C ARG A 19 -20.03 -12.98 -35.62
N LEU A 20 -20.99 -13.82 -35.98
CA LEU A 20 -21.14 -15.17 -35.46
C LEU A 20 -20.59 -16.16 -36.49
N THR A 21 -19.69 -17.02 -36.04
CA THR A 21 -19.13 -18.11 -36.85
C THR A 21 -19.44 -19.42 -36.16
N GLN A 22 -20.07 -20.36 -36.86
CA GLN A 22 -20.33 -21.68 -36.31
C GLN A 22 -19.05 -22.51 -36.32
N ASN A 23 -18.74 -23.12 -35.19
CA ASN A 23 -17.62 -24.05 -35.01
C ASN A 23 -18.04 -25.46 -35.44
N GLU A 24 -17.06 -26.33 -35.71
CA GLU A 24 -17.31 -27.72 -36.13
C GLU A 24 -18.07 -28.55 -35.09
N ASP A 25 -17.94 -28.23 -33.81
CA ASP A 25 -18.65 -28.86 -32.69
C ASP A 25 -20.10 -28.35 -32.51
N GLY A 26 -20.56 -27.48 -33.40
CA GLY A 26 -21.89 -26.87 -33.37
C GLY A 26 -22.04 -25.68 -32.42
N THR A 27 -20.99 -25.29 -31.69
CA THR A 27 -20.96 -24.05 -30.90
C THR A 27 -20.73 -22.83 -31.81
N TYR A 28 -20.85 -21.61 -31.26
CA TYR A 28 -20.62 -20.38 -32.03
C TYR A 28 -19.50 -19.55 -31.40
N GLY A 29 -18.52 -19.17 -32.23
CA GLY A 29 -17.61 -18.07 -31.93
C GLY A 29 -18.29 -16.74 -32.18
N ILE A 30 -18.09 -15.78 -31.27
CA ILE A 30 -18.49 -14.39 -31.43
C ILE A 30 -17.25 -13.52 -31.59
N SER A 31 -17.23 -12.66 -32.61
CA SER A 31 -16.16 -11.69 -32.83
C SER A 31 -16.73 -10.29 -33.06
N ASP A 32 -16.07 -9.29 -32.49
CA ASP A 32 -16.48 -7.90 -32.65
C ASP A 32 -16.20 -7.40 -34.08
N ALA A 33 -17.21 -6.80 -34.71
CA ALA A 33 -17.15 -6.21 -36.05
C ALA A 33 -17.57 -4.73 -36.04
N THR A 34 -17.63 -4.12 -34.86
CA THR A 34 -17.90 -2.70 -34.67
C THR A 34 -16.75 -1.88 -35.26
N THR A 35 -17.08 -0.82 -36.00
CA THR A 35 -16.08 0.17 -36.44
C THR A 35 -15.99 1.23 -35.37
N TYR A 36 -14.82 1.35 -34.74
CA TYR A 36 -14.58 2.29 -33.66
C TYR A 36 -13.89 3.55 -34.20
N THR A 37 -14.36 4.72 -33.78
CA THR A 37 -13.62 5.98 -33.89
C THR A 37 -12.52 6.05 -32.83
N GLN A 38 -12.80 5.48 -31.65
CA GLN A 38 -11.81 5.24 -30.60
C GLN A 38 -12.07 3.87 -29.99
N LYS A 39 -11.03 3.04 -29.90
CA LYS A 39 -11.10 1.82 -29.10
C LYS A 39 -10.64 2.14 -27.69
N GLY A 40 -11.47 1.80 -26.72
CA GLY A 40 -11.24 1.98 -25.31
C GLY A 40 -10.18 1.05 -24.75
N ASP A 41 -9.74 1.36 -23.54
CA ASP A 41 -8.79 0.54 -22.81
C ASP A 41 -9.53 -0.61 -22.12
N SER A 42 -8.94 -1.80 -22.11
CA SER A 42 -9.53 -2.94 -21.39
C SER A 42 -9.29 -2.78 -19.89
N PHE A 43 -10.34 -3.00 -19.10
CA PHE A 43 -10.26 -3.11 -17.64
C PHE A 43 -10.70 -4.52 -17.25
N GLY A 44 -9.82 -5.28 -16.60
CA GLY A 44 -10.05 -6.68 -16.29
C GLY A 44 -9.70 -7.04 -14.85
N GLN A 45 -9.68 -8.35 -14.59
CA GLN A 45 -9.39 -8.91 -13.26
C GLN A 45 -8.07 -8.40 -12.66
N ASN A 46 -7.04 -8.19 -13.49
CA ASN A 46 -5.74 -7.75 -12.99
C ASN A 46 -5.80 -6.30 -12.49
N ASP A 47 -6.48 -5.42 -13.21
CA ASP A 47 -6.65 -4.01 -12.84
C ASP A 47 -7.43 -3.86 -11.53
N ILE A 48 -8.57 -4.57 -11.40
CA ILE A 48 -9.38 -4.52 -10.19
C ILE A 48 -8.69 -5.18 -9.00
N ASN A 49 -7.97 -6.28 -9.20
CA ASN A 49 -7.22 -6.92 -8.13
C ASN A 49 -6.06 -6.05 -7.63
N ALA A 50 -5.37 -5.35 -8.53
CA ALA A 50 -4.34 -4.38 -8.15
C ALA A 50 -4.94 -3.23 -7.33
N THR A 51 -6.10 -2.71 -7.75
CA THR A 51 -6.83 -1.65 -7.03
C THR A 51 -7.29 -2.12 -5.65
N ASN A 52 -7.90 -3.31 -5.55
CA ASN A 52 -8.35 -3.88 -4.28
C ASN A 52 -7.18 -4.12 -3.33
N LYS A 53 -6.03 -4.59 -3.83
CA LYS A 53 -4.81 -4.75 -3.02
C LYS A 53 -4.37 -3.40 -2.44
N ALA A 54 -4.31 -2.36 -3.27
CA ALA A 54 -3.93 -1.01 -2.82
C ALA A 54 -4.95 -0.43 -1.80
N VAL A 55 -6.25 -0.62 -2.02
CA VAL A 55 -7.30 -0.16 -1.07
C VAL A 55 -7.23 -0.91 0.25
N ASN A 56 -6.97 -2.22 0.24
CA ASN A 56 -6.82 -3.01 1.45
C ASN A 56 -5.58 -2.58 2.26
N ALA A 57 -4.45 -2.33 1.58
CA ALA A 57 -3.23 -1.77 2.17
C ALA A 57 -3.48 -0.42 2.85
N LEU A 58 -4.26 0.47 2.21
CA LEU A 58 -4.64 1.77 2.78
C LEU A 58 -5.53 1.64 4.02
N ASN A 59 -6.34 0.59 4.15
CA ASN A 59 -7.24 0.40 5.29
C ASN A 59 -6.62 -0.40 6.43
N HIS A 60 -5.49 -1.07 6.19
CA HIS A 60 -4.80 -1.89 7.18
C HIS A 60 -3.69 -1.11 7.91
N VAL A 61 -3.45 -1.47 9.17
CA VAL A 61 -2.33 -0.97 9.96
C VAL A 61 -1.42 -2.14 10.28
N VAL A 62 -0.20 -2.10 9.78
CA VAL A 62 0.83 -3.10 10.08
C VAL A 62 1.55 -2.69 11.37
N PRO A 63 1.44 -3.47 12.46
CA PRO A 63 2.14 -3.16 13.71
C PRO A 63 3.64 -3.50 13.57
N VAL A 64 4.49 -2.57 13.99
CA VAL A 64 5.95 -2.69 13.96
C VAL A 64 6.47 -2.43 15.37
N THR A 65 7.33 -3.32 15.88
CA THR A 65 7.96 -3.11 17.20
C THR A 65 9.37 -2.56 17.02
N LEU A 66 9.59 -1.36 17.55
CA LEU A 66 10.89 -0.72 17.63
C LEU A 66 11.49 -1.01 19.01
N GLN A 67 12.57 -1.79 19.04
CA GLN A 67 13.24 -2.14 20.29
C GLN A 67 14.10 -0.97 20.78
N ALA A 68 14.10 -0.70 22.07
CA ALA A 68 14.97 0.32 22.66
C ALA A 68 16.46 0.03 22.38
N SER A 69 16.82 -1.26 22.40
CA SER A 69 18.17 -1.75 22.10
C SER A 69 18.52 -1.74 20.61
N GLY A 70 17.52 -1.61 19.72
CA GLY A 70 17.72 -1.68 18.27
C GLY A 70 18.21 -0.37 17.64
N TRP A 71 18.20 0.73 18.39
CA TRP A 71 18.68 2.03 17.93
C TRP A 71 20.20 2.13 17.99
N SER A 72 20.80 2.73 16.94
CA SER A 72 22.22 3.08 16.90
C SER A 72 22.66 3.93 18.11
N THR A 73 23.98 4.06 18.33
CA THR A 73 24.54 4.69 19.53
C THR A 73 24.74 6.20 19.42
N ALA A 74 24.71 6.77 18.21
CA ALA A 74 24.93 8.19 17.95
C ALA A 74 23.84 8.75 17.03
N ALA A 75 23.61 10.07 17.12
CA ALA A 75 22.64 10.78 16.29
C ALA A 75 23.17 10.95 14.83
N PRO A 76 22.29 10.88 13.80
CA PRO A 76 20.89 10.45 13.89
C PRO A 76 20.81 8.98 14.35
N TYR A 77 19.96 8.75 15.34
CA TYR A 77 19.71 7.40 15.85
C TYR A 77 18.86 6.67 14.83
N ILE A 78 19.32 5.50 14.41
CA ILE A 78 18.68 4.75 13.33
C ILE A 78 18.32 3.36 13.83
N GLN A 79 17.14 2.87 13.45
CA GLN A 79 16.73 1.49 13.61
C GLN A 79 16.02 1.03 12.33
N THR A 80 16.48 -0.06 11.74
CA THR A 80 15.87 -0.69 10.57
C THR A 80 15.18 -1.98 10.99
N VAL A 81 13.93 -2.16 10.56
CA VAL A 81 13.09 -3.30 10.92
C VAL A 81 12.55 -3.96 9.65
N PRO A 82 12.59 -5.29 9.53
CA PRO A 82 11.97 -5.99 8.41
C PRO A 82 10.45 -5.87 8.46
N ILE A 83 9.83 -5.60 7.31
CA ILE A 83 8.39 -5.47 7.14
C ILE A 83 8.01 -6.14 5.82
N GLU A 84 7.30 -7.27 5.92
CA GLU A 84 6.87 -8.03 4.75
C GLU A 84 5.93 -7.18 3.87
N GLY A 85 6.12 -7.26 2.56
CA GLY A 85 5.27 -6.59 1.57
C GLY A 85 5.64 -5.13 1.28
N LEU A 86 6.46 -4.49 2.12
CA LEU A 86 6.90 -3.12 1.91
C LEU A 86 7.83 -3.00 0.69
N THR A 87 7.67 -1.95 -0.08
CA THR A 87 8.46 -1.63 -1.28
C THR A 87 9.06 -0.22 -1.17
N THR A 88 10.06 0.07 -2.02
CA THR A 88 10.62 1.44 -2.16
C THR A 88 9.61 2.50 -2.62
N GLU A 89 8.47 2.09 -3.19
CA GLU A 89 7.43 3.02 -3.65
C GLU A 89 6.40 3.35 -2.54
N ASP A 90 6.40 2.60 -1.44
CA ASP A 90 5.47 2.82 -0.34
C ASP A 90 5.92 4.00 0.52
N ASN A 91 4.96 4.86 0.86
CA ASN A 91 5.16 6.00 1.75
C ASN A 91 4.14 5.95 2.90
N PRO A 92 4.33 5.02 3.86
CA PRO A 92 3.34 4.75 4.88
C PRO A 92 3.22 5.89 5.89
N ILE A 93 2.03 6.01 6.45
CA ILE A 93 1.79 6.95 7.56
C ILE A 93 2.08 6.22 8.87
N LEU A 94 2.99 6.80 9.67
CA LEU A 94 3.27 6.34 11.02
C LEU A 94 2.13 6.74 11.97
N VAL A 95 1.48 5.77 12.59
CA VAL A 95 0.38 5.97 13.54
C VAL A 95 0.70 5.37 14.91
N LYS A 96 0.02 5.90 15.93
CA LYS A 96 0.13 5.40 17.30
C LYS A 96 -0.65 4.10 17.45
N VAL A 97 -0.03 3.12 18.10
CA VAL A 97 -0.63 1.85 18.51
C VAL A 97 -0.45 1.73 20.02
N ILE A 98 -1.45 2.16 20.76
CA ILE A 98 -1.49 2.09 22.22
C ILE A 98 -2.30 0.85 22.59
N ALA A 99 -1.77 0.02 23.48
CA ALA A 99 -2.45 -1.18 23.94
C ALA A 99 -3.79 -0.85 24.63
N ASP A 100 -4.80 -1.68 24.41
CA ASP A 100 -6.08 -1.55 25.12
C ASP A 100 -5.86 -1.72 26.63
N GLY A 101 -6.54 -0.90 27.42
CA GLY A 101 -6.37 -0.85 28.88
C GLY A 101 -5.05 -0.25 29.38
N ALA A 102 -4.23 0.39 28.53
CA ALA A 102 -3.00 1.06 28.97
C ALA A 102 -3.27 2.14 30.04
N THR A 103 -2.45 2.19 31.08
CA THR A 103 -2.58 3.20 32.15
C THR A 103 -2.15 4.58 31.65
N PRO A 104 -2.58 5.68 32.31
CA PRO A 104 -2.13 7.03 31.96
C PRO A 104 -0.61 7.19 31.92
N GLU A 105 0.12 6.53 32.82
CA GLU A 105 1.58 6.54 32.88
C GLU A 105 2.20 5.84 31.66
N GLN A 106 1.64 4.71 31.25
CA GLN A 106 2.05 3.98 30.04
C GLN A 106 1.78 4.82 28.78
N VAL A 107 0.61 5.46 28.68
CA VAL A 107 0.26 6.36 27.57
C VAL A 107 1.20 7.56 27.51
N LYS A 108 1.57 8.13 28.65
CA LYS A 108 2.55 9.24 28.72
C LYS A 108 3.93 8.79 28.25
N ALA A 109 4.42 7.64 28.72
CA ALA A 109 5.70 7.08 28.30
C ALA A 109 5.72 6.77 26.80
N TYR A 110 4.64 6.16 26.30
CA TYR A 110 4.41 5.88 24.88
C TYR A 110 4.47 7.16 24.04
N ASN A 111 3.67 8.18 24.38
CA ASN A 111 3.63 9.43 23.61
C ASN A 111 5.00 10.14 23.59
N LYS A 112 5.74 10.07 24.69
CA LYS A 112 7.10 10.61 24.75
C LYS A 112 8.05 9.87 23.82
N ALA A 113 8.01 8.53 23.80
CA ALA A 113 8.84 7.71 22.92
C ALA A 113 8.45 7.88 21.45
N PHE A 114 7.15 7.86 21.13
CA PHE A 114 6.64 8.08 19.78
C PHE A 114 7.07 9.43 19.22
N GLY A 115 6.97 10.50 20.03
CA GLY A 115 7.39 11.85 19.63
C GLY A 115 8.91 12.05 19.49
N MET A 116 9.73 10.99 19.66
CA MET A 116 11.15 11.01 19.34
C MET A 116 11.44 10.56 17.91
N ILE A 117 10.50 9.89 17.25
CA ILE A 117 10.64 9.44 15.86
C ILE A 117 10.37 10.65 14.96
N ASP A 118 11.40 11.06 14.24
CA ASP A 118 11.37 12.30 13.46
C ASP A 118 11.13 12.03 11.97
N ASP A 119 11.62 10.90 11.47
CA ASP A 119 11.64 10.60 10.03
C ASP A 119 11.80 9.08 9.80
N GLY A 120 11.64 8.65 8.55
CA GLY A 120 11.90 7.28 8.14
C GLY A 120 11.93 7.09 6.63
N ASP A 121 12.56 6.00 6.19
CA ASP A 121 12.62 5.60 4.78
C ASP A 121 12.09 4.17 4.62
N THR A 122 11.56 3.86 3.45
CA THR A 122 11.17 2.52 3.04
C THR A 122 12.17 1.95 2.05
N ALA A 123 12.39 0.63 2.15
CA ALA A 123 13.08 -0.15 1.15
C ALA A 123 12.36 -1.50 1.02
N ASP A 124 12.71 -2.27 -0.01
CA ASP A 124 12.08 -3.57 -0.24
C ASP A 124 12.24 -4.48 0.99
N GLY A 125 11.11 -4.81 1.61
CA GLY A 125 11.02 -5.66 2.78
C GLY A 125 11.45 -5.03 4.12
N GLN A 126 11.71 -3.72 4.21
CA GLN A 126 12.16 -3.10 5.46
C GLN A 126 11.87 -1.59 5.57
N ALA A 127 11.60 -1.12 6.78
CA ALA A 127 11.52 0.30 7.09
C ALA A 127 12.66 0.73 8.00
N THR A 128 13.18 1.93 7.75
CA THR A 128 14.20 2.58 8.58
C THR A 128 13.57 3.76 9.30
N PHE A 129 13.75 3.82 10.62
CA PHE A 129 13.26 4.90 11.47
C PHE A 129 14.44 5.75 11.95
N LYS A 130 14.25 7.06 12.03
CA LYS A 130 15.28 8.02 12.41
C LYS A 130 14.81 8.90 13.56
N CYS A 131 15.72 9.14 14.51
CA CYS A 131 15.58 10.15 15.54
C CYS A 131 16.81 11.06 15.53
N TYR A 132 16.64 12.35 15.31
CA TYR A 132 17.74 13.31 15.20
C TYR A 132 18.21 13.85 16.55
N ASN A 133 17.35 13.84 17.57
CA ASN A 133 17.68 14.44 18.88
C ASN A 133 17.81 13.41 20.02
N LYS A 134 16.77 12.62 20.25
CA LYS A 134 16.72 11.59 21.30
C LYS A 134 16.10 10.34 20.72
N LYS A 135 16.48 9.17 21.22
CA LYS A 135 15.87 7.89 20.83
C LYS A 135 14.97 7.33 21.93
N PRO A 136 13.93 6.57 21.58
CA PRO A 136 13.15 5.78 22.53
C PRO A 136 14.04 4.94 23.46
N THR A 137 13.72 4.95 24.76
CA THR A 137 14.39 4.15 25.79
C THR A 137 13.53 2.98 26.28
N ILE A 138 12.37 2.78 25.65
CA ILE A 138 11.45 1.67 25.89
C ILE A 138 11.14 1.04 24.54
N ASP A 139 10.74 -0.23 24.55
CA ASP A 139 10.20 -0.87 23.36
C ASP A 139 8.87 -0.19 23.01
N LEU A 140 8.69 0.08 21.72
CA LEU A 140 7.58 0.87 21.21
C LEU A 140 6.95 0.17 20.01
N THR A 141 5.68 -0.20 20.13
CA THR A 141 4.90 -0.64 18.97
C THR A 141 4.28 0.58 18.27
N VAL A 142 4.54 0.71 16.98
CA VAL A 142 3.96 1.73 16.09
C VAL A 142 3.18 1.04 14.98
N GLY A 143 2.32 1.78 14.29
CA GLY A 143 1.58 1.27 13.14
C GLY A 143 2.05 1.94 11.86
N LEU A 144 2.16 1.18 10.77
CA LEU A 144 2.33 1.71 9.43
C LEU A 144 1.04 1.50 8.65
N LYS A 145 0.48 2.60 8.12
CA LYS A 145 -0.72 2.58 7.28
C LYS A 145 -0.34 2.84 5.82
N GLY A 146 -0.85 2.02 4.89
CA GLY A 146 -0.51 2.10 3.47
C GLY A 146 0.72 1.28 3.08
N VAL A 147 0.86 0.09 3.69
CA VAL A 147 1.85 -0.96 3.35
C VAL A 147 1.13 -2.08 2.61
#